data_AF-A0A914CXV8-F1
#
_entry.id   AF-A0A914CXV8-F1
#
_cell.length_a   1.000
_cell.length_b   1.000
_cell.length_c   1.000
_cell.angle_alpha   90.00
_cell.angle_beta   90.00
_cell.angle_gamma   90.00
#
_symmetry.space_group_name_H-M   'P 1'
#
loop_
_entity.id
_entity.type
_entity.pdbx_description
1 polymer ?
#
loop_
_entity_poly.entity_id
_entity_poly.type
_entity_poly.pdbx_seq_one_letter_code
_entity_poly.pdbx_strand_id
1 'polypeptide(L)'
;MQVGLVTPMKHLGGMVSGGLSIIDIGNETVIGGYVKEYFVNVGAKYGINGVEWHVEPHVAEEVFKEMVAKENITVFYSQRIKEQNGVHYLYFI
;
A
#
# COMPACT_ATOMS: atom_id res chain seq x y z
N MET A 1 -5.44 -21.81 -1.37
CA MET A 1 -6.19 -20.69 -1.98
C MET A 1 -5.19 -19.84 -2.75
N GLN A 2 -5.49 -19.43 -3.98
CA GLN A 2 -4.61 -18.57 -4.78
C GLN A 2 -5.17 -17.14 -4.74
N VAL A 3 -4.29 -16.15 -4.50
CA VAL A 3 -4.68 -14.73 -4.37
C VAL A 3 -3.92 -13.91 -5.42
N GLY A 4 -4.64 -13.03 -6.10
CA GLY A 4 -4.08 -12.04 -7.03
C GLY A 4 -4.48 -10.63 -6.64
N LEU A 5 -3.52 -9.71 -6.66
CA LEU A 5 -3.73 -8.28 -6.42
C LEU A 5 -3.75 -7.55 -7.76
N VAL A 6 -4.77 -6.73 -8.01
CA VAL A 6 -4.92 -5.98 -9.27
C VAL A 6 -4.89 -4.49 -8.98
N THR A 7 -4.08 -3.74 -9.73
CA THR A 7 -4.03 -2.27 -9.64
C THR A 7 -4.04 -1.62 -11.02
N PRO A 8 -4.82 -0.53 -11.23
CA PRO A 8 -4.77 0.24 -12.46
C PRO A 8 -3.49 1.07 -12.60
N MET A 9 -2.70 1.18 -11.53
CA MET A 9 -1.51 2.02 -11.46
C MET A 9 -0.24 1.22 -11.79
N LYS A 10 0.86 1.93 -12.05
CA LYS A 10 2.20 1.34 -12.21
C LYS A 10 2.93 1.10 -10.89
N HIS A 11 2.52 1.78 -9.83
CA HIS A 11 3.16 1.75 -8.52
C HIS A 11 2.24 1.10 -7.48
N LEU A 12 2.84 0.33 -6.58
CA LEU A 12 2.17 -0.32 -5.46
C LEU A 12 2.22 0.57 -4.22
N GLY A 13 1.12 0.68 -3.47
CA GLY A 13 1.07 1.45 -2.22
C GLY A 13 0.15 2.67 -2.24
N GLY A 14 -0.45 3.01 -3.38
CA GLY A 14 -1.46 4.07 -3.49
C GLY A 14 -0.92 5.43 -3.07
N MET A 15 -1.60 6.09 -2.13
CA MET A 15 -1.22 7.43 -1.65
C MET A 15 0.13 7.46 -0.93
N VAL A 16 0.44 6.41 -0.15
CA VAL A 16 1.65 6.35 0.68
C VAL A 16 2.91 6.29 -0.19
N SER A 17 2.88 5.50 -1.26
CA SER A 17 3.94 5.45 -2.28
C SER A 17 3.80 6.53 -3.37
N GLY A 18 2.74 7.34 -3.30
CA GLY A 18 2.36 8.31 -4.33
C GLY A 18 2.75 9.76 -4.02
N GLY A 19 3.44 10.00 -2.90
CA GLY A 19 3.88 11.34 -2.49
C GLY A 19 3.28 11.86 -1.18
N LEU A 20 2.30 11.17 -0.58
CA LEU A 20 1.75 11.52 0.73
C LEU A 20 2.51 10.79 1.85
N SER A 21 3.77 11.20 1.99
CA SER A 21 4.80 10.59 2.85
C SER A 21 4.74 10.98 4.32
N ILE A 22 3.83 11.91 4.69
CA ILE A 22 3.63 12.40 6.05
C ILE A 22 2.29 11.86 6.54
N ILE A 23 2.33 11.10 7.62
CA ILE A 23 1.14 10.44 8.18
C ILE A 23 0.68 11.23 9.39
N ASP A 24 -0.53 11.77 9.33
CA ASP A 24 -1.16 12.45 10.46
C ASP A 24 -1.57 11.40 11.50
N ILE A 25 -0.95 11.45 12.68
CA ILE A 25 -1.13 10.44 13.72
C ILE A 25 -1.66 11.08 14.99
N GLY A 26 -2.78 10.52 15.47
CA GLY A 26 -3.33 10.82 16.79
C GLY A 26 -2.81 9.83 17.83
N ASN A 27 -3.70 8.96 18.31
CA ASN A 27 -3.33 7.94 19.30
C ASN A 27 -2.66 6.72 18.63
N GLU A 28 -1.33 6.64 18.68
CA GLU A 28 -0.57 5.50 18.13
C GLU A 28 -0.97 4.13 18.70
N THR A 29 -1.48 4.09 19.93
CA THR A 29 -1.82 2.81 20.60
C THR A 29 -2.97 2.07 19.92
N VAL A 30 -3.78 2.75 19.10
CA VAL A 30 -4.86 2.12 18.33
C VAL A 30 -4.39 1.56 16.98
N ILE A 31 -3.14 1.85 16.57
CA ILE A 31 -2.60 1.42 15.28
C ILE A 31 -1.87 0.07 15.47
N GLY A 32 -2.36 -0.96 14.77
CA GLY A 32 -1.87 -2.32 14.87
C GLY A 32 -1.92 -3.09 13.54
N GLY A 33 -1.77 -4.42 13.62
CA GLY A 33 -1.83 -5.31 12.46
C GLY A 33 -0.82 -4.97 11.36
N TYR A 34 -1.21 -5.19 10.11
CA TYR A 34 -0.37 -4.93 8.94
C TYR A 34 0.06 -3.48 8.78
N VAL A 35 -0.72 -2.52 9.29
CA VAL A 35 -0.33 -1.10 9.25
C VAL A 35 0.89 -0.87 10.14
N LYS A 36 0.85 -1.37 11.38
CA LYS A 36 2.01 -1.27 12.29
C LYS A 36 3.20 -2.05 11.76
N GLU A 37 2.98 -3.25 11.22
CA GLU A 37 4.04 -4.05 10.60
C GLU A 37 4.72 -3.31 9.44
N TYR A 38 3.93 -2.68 8.57
CA TYR A 38 4.44 -1.88 7.47
C TYR A 38 5.37 -0.76 7.97
N PHE A 39 4.95 0.03 8.96
CA PHE A 39 5.79 1.13 9.47
C PHE A 39 6.96 0.67 10.35
N VAL A 40 6.93 -0.54 10.90
CA VAL A 40 8.13 -1.19 11.47
C VAL A 40 9.11 -1.57 10.37
N ASN A 41 8.63 -2.12 9.26
CA ASN A 41 9.48 -2.45 8.10
C ASN A 41 10.07 -1.18 7.48
N VAL A 42 9.33 -0.06 7.47
CA VAL A 42 9.86 1.27 7.12
C VAL A 42 10.98 1.68 8.07
N GLY A 43 10.77 1.58 9.39
CA GLY A 43 11.81 1.89 10.37
C GLY A 43 13.10 1.11 10.12
N ALA A 44 12.99 -0.17 9.77
CA ALA A 44 14.13 -1.01 9.42
C ALA A 44 14.92 -0.49 8.20
N LYS A 45 14.27 0.13 7.20
CA LYS A 45 14.94 0.76 6.05
C LYS A 45 15.81 1.96 6.46
N TYR A 46 15.45 2.61 7.55
CA TYR A 46 16.19 3.74 8.13
C TYR A 46 17.09 3.34 9.31
N GLY A 47 17.25 2.05 9.61
CA GLY A 47 18.05 1.57 10.74
C GLY A 47 17.42 1.82 12.12
N ILE A 48 16.12 2.09 12.15
CA ILE A 48 15.34 2.34 13.36
C ILE A 48 14.71 1.03 13.83
N ASN A 49 14.97 0.63 15.08
CA ASN A 49 14.30 -0.51 15.70
C ASN A 49 12.97 -0.06 16.33
N GLY A 50 11.95 0.12 15.48
CA GLY A 50 10.65 0.63 15.89
C GLY A 50 9.81 1.07 14.70
N VAL A 51 8.74 1.79 15.01
CA VAL A 51 7.85 2.37 13.99
C VAL A 51 8.45 3.68 13.48
N GLU A 52 8.54 3.85 12.17
CA GLU A 52 8.82 5.13 11.53
C GLU A 52 7.61 5.54 10.70
N TRP A 53 7.09 6.74 10.94
CA TRP A 53 5.85 7.23 10.35
C TRP A 53 6.07 8.12 9.12
N HIS A 54 7.30 8.57 8.88
CA HIS A 54 7.70 9.34 7.72
C HIS A 54 8.43 8.43 6.74
N VAL A 55 7.95 8.39 5.50
CA VAL A 55 8.51 7.46 4.52
C VAL A 55 8.57 8.09 3.15
N GLU A 56 9.75 8.11 2.53
CA GLU A 56 9.89 8.57 1.16
C GLU A 56 9.11 7.66 0.20
N PRO A 57 8.48 8.18 -0.88
CA PRO A 57 7.56 7.39 -1.70
C PRO A 57 8.18 6.12 -2.29
N HIS A 58 9.47 6.16 -2.63
CA HIS A 58 10.19 5.02 -3.18
C HIS A 58 10.43 3.91 -2.13
N VAL A 59 10.78 4.28 -0.89
CA VAL A 59 10.92 3.35 0.24
C VAL A 59 9.56 2.73 0.58
N ALA A 60 8.50 3.53 0.55
CA ALA A 60 7.15 3.06 0.77
C ALA A 60 6.76 1.96 -0.23
N GLU A 61 6.99 2.20 -1.53
CA GLU A 61 6.74 1.20 -2.57
C GLU A 61 7.60 -0.06 -2.39
N GLU A 62 8.87 0.10 -2.02
CA GLU A 62 9.78 -1.02 -1.76
C GLU A 62 9.27 -1.92 -0.63
N VAL A 63 8.86 -1.33 0.51
CA VAL A 63 8.33 -2.10 1.64
C VAL A 63 7.05 -2.85 1.24
N PHE A 64 6.14 -2.24 0.48
CA PHE A 64 4.96 -2.97 -0.01
C PHE A 64 5.33 -4.13 -0.93
N LYS A 65 6.31 -3.93 -1.84
CA LYS A 65 6.80 -5.00 -2.71
C LYS A 65 7.40 -6.15 -1.92
N GLU A 66 8.16 -5.86 -0.87
CA GLU A 66 8.74 -6.89 0.02
C GLU A 66 7.66 -7.65 0.78
N MET A 67 6.65 -6.95 1.33
CA MET A 67 5.54 -7.60 2.02
C MET A 67 4.77 -8.52 1.09
N VAL A 68 4.50 -8.10 -0.15
CA VAL A 68 3.82 -8.95 -1.13
C VAL A 68 4.70 -10.11 -1.60
N ALA A 69 6.00 -9.90 -1.81
CA ALA A 69 6.92 -10.93 -2.29
C ALA A 69 7.18 -12.04 -1.25
N LYS A 70 7.02 -11.74 0.04
CA LYS A 70 7.04 -12.76 1.12
C LYS A 70 5.84 -13.70 1.03
N GLU A 71 4.76 -13.26 0.41
CA GLU A 71 3.54 -14.01 0.22
C GLU A 71 3.46 -14.58 -1.20
N ASN A 72 2.70 -15.67 -1.40
CA ASN A 72 2.46 -16.24 -2.73
C ASN A 72 1.37 -15.45 -3.48
N ILE A 73 1.52 -14.13 -3.57
CA ILE A 73 0.56 -13.19 -4.16
C ILE A 73 1.14 -12.62 -5.46
N THR A 74 0.41 -12.81 -6.57
CA THR A 74 0.77 -12.20 -7.86
C THR A 74 0.15 -10.82 -7.98
N VAL A 75 0.94 -9.81 -8.36
CA VAL A 75 0.46 -8.44 -8.60
C VAL A 75 0.34 -8.16 -10.09
N PHE A 76 -0.87 -7.79 -10.52
CA PHE A 76 -1.20 -7.38 -11.89
C PHE A 76 -1.26 -5.86 -11.97
N TYR A 77 -0.19 -5.25 -12.50
CA TYR A 77 -0.07 -3.80 -12.68
C TYR A 77 -0.72 -3.30 -13.96
N SER A 78 -1.15 -2.04 -13.97
CA SER A 78 -1.80 -1.40 -15.12
C SER A 78 -3.01 -2.19 -15.65
N GLN A 79 -3.70 -2.91 -14.76
CA GLN A 79 -4.90 -3.70 -15.08
C GLN A 79 -6.10 -3.16 -14.31
N ARG A 80 -7.27 -3.18 -14.92
CA ARG A 80 -8.55 -2.89 -14.26
C ARG A 80 -9.40 -4.14 -14.26
N ILE A 81 -10.03 -4.43 -13.12
CA ILE A 81 -11.06 -5.46 -13.07
C ILE A 81 -12.26 -4.93 -13.85
N LYS A 82 -12.64 -5.64 -14.91
CA LYS A 82 -13.85 -5.36 -15.66
C LYS A 82 -15.00 -6.09 -14.96
N GLU A 83 -15.91 -5.34 -14.37
CA GLU A 83 -17.16 -5.90 -13.86
C GLU A 83 -18.03 -6.38 -15.04
N GLN A 84 -18.69 -7.54 -14.90
CA GLN A 84 -19.70 -7.94 -15.88
C GLN A 84 -20.92 -7.02 -15.69
N ASN A 85 -21.22 -6.20 -16.70
CA ASN A 85 -22.26 -5.15 -16.76
C ASN A 85 -21.89 -3.76 -16.24
N GLY A 86 -20.71 -3.56 -15.65
CA GLY A 86 -20.12 -2.24 -15.36
C GLY A 86 -20.88 -1.36 -14.34
N VAL A 87 -20.17 -0.42 -13.73
CA VAL A 87 -20.78 0.65 -12.94
C VAL A 87 -21.42 1.65 -13.89
N HIS A 88 -22.75 1.68 -13.95
CA HIS A 88 -23.50 2.73 -14.66
C HIS A 88 -23.27 4.07 -13.95
N TYR A 89 -22.31 4.86 -14.44
CA TYR A 89 -22.24 6.27 -14.09
C TYR A 89 -23.40 6.99 -14.78
N LEU A 90 -24.49 7.21 -14.04
CA LEU A 90 -25.46 8.24 -14.40
C LEU A 90 -24.74 9.58 -14.23
N TYR A 91 -24.38 10.20 -15.36
CA TYR A 91 -24.04 11.60 -15.41
C TYR A 91 -25.26 12.41 -14.96
N PHE A 92 -25.23 12.92 -13.72
CA PHE A 92 -25.76 14.23 -13.38
C PHE A 92 -24.50 15.09 -13.31
N ILE A 93 -24.19 16.01 -14.22
CA ILE A 93 -24.95 17.10 -14.85
C ILE A 93 -24.22 17.49 -16.14
#